data_AF-A0A5C8BEU0-F1
#
_entry.id   AF-A0A5C8BEU0-F1
#
_cell.length_a   1.000
_cell.length_b   1.000
_cell.length_c   1.000
_cell.angle_alpha   90.00
_cell.angle_beta   90.00
_cell.angle_gamma   90.00
#
_symmetry.space_group_name_H-M   'P 1'
#
loop_
_entity.id
_entity.type
_entity.pdbx_description
1 polymer ?
#
loop_
_entity_poly.entity_id
_entity_poly.type
_entity_poly.pdbx_seq_one_letter_code
_entity_poly.pdbx_strand_id
1 'polypeptide(L)' 'MEIRHRIYDFCNSESPFIALGDVELDESYFGARRVRGKRGRGAYGKTIVFGLLKRGGKVYTEIVP' A
#
# COMPACT_ATOMS: atom_id res chain seq x y z
N MET A 1 9.07 -10.25 3.70
CA MET A 1 7.90 -11.09 3.35
C MET A 1 6.73 -10.89 4.32
N GLU A 2 7.01 -10.61 5.59
CA GLU A 2 6.02 -10.51 6.69
C GLU A 2 5.00 -9.36 6.57
N ILE A 3 5.43 -8.18 6.10
CA ILE A 3 4.53 -7.02 5.93
C ILE A 3 3.42 -7.30 4.90
N ARG A 4 3.76 -7.92 3.77
CA ARG A 4 2.75 -8.26 2.74
C ARG A 4 1.70 -9.23 3.27
N HIS A 5 2.10 -10.20 4.08
CA HIS A 5 1.18 -11.13 4.74
C HIS A 5 0.26 -10.40 5.72
N ARG A 6 0.81 -9.56 6.60
CA ARG A 6 -0.01 -8.77 7.53
C ARG A 6 -0.99 -7.85 6.83
N ILE A 7 -0.58 -7.24 5.71
CA ILE A 7 -1.47 -6.39 4.93
C ILE A 7 -2.58 -7.20 4.26
N TYR A 8 -2.24 -8.37 3.71
CA TYR A 8 -3.23 -9.31 3.18
C TYR A 8 -4.25 -9.71 4.27
N ASP A 9 -3.79 -10.06 5.46
CA ASP A 9 -4.65 -10.45 6.59
C ASP A 9 -5.55 -9.28 7.04
N PHE A 10 -5.02 -8.06 7.13
CA PHE A 10 -5.80 -6.86 7.45
C PHE A 10 -6.88 -6.58 6.41
N CYS A 11 -6.52 -6.65 5.12
CA CYS A 11 -7.47 -6.47 4.01
C CYS A 11 -8.55 -7.56 4.03
N ASN A 12 -8.20 -8.78 4.41
CA ASN A 12 -9.15 -9.87 4.58
C ASN A 12 -10.13 -9.63 5.75
N SER A 13 -9.67 -9.03 6.84
CA SER A 13 -10.52 -8.77 8.01
C SER A 13 -11.48 -7.58 7.82
N GLU A 14 -11.09 -6.58 7.03
CA GLU A 14 -11.82 -5.30 6.92
C GLU A 14 -12.73 -5.21 5.68
N SER A 15 -12.60 -6.10 4.68
CA SER A 15 -13.17 -5.82 3.35
C SER A 15 -13.95 -6.94 2.64
N PRO A 16 -15.03 -6.61 1.89
CA PRO A 16 -15.66 -7.48 0.90
C PRO A 16 -14.77 -7.84 -0.31
N PHE A 17 -13.51 -7.37 -0.40
CA PHE A 17 -12.63 -7.61 -1.55
C PHE A 17 -12.21 -9.07 -1.75
N ILE A 18 -12.20 -9.91 -0.70
CA ILE A 18 -11.91 -11.35 -0.87
C ILE A 18 -12.93 -12.02 -1.80
N ALA A 19 -14.18 -11.57 -1.77
CA ALA A 19 -15.25 -12.09 -2.61
C ALA A 19 -15.13 -11.66 -4.09
N LEU A 20 -14.16 -10.80 -4.43
CA LEU A 20 -14.02 -10.17 -5.75
C LEU A 20 -12.95 -10.82 -6.66
N GLY A 21 -12.29 -11.89 -6.22
CA GLY A 21 -11.30 -12.63 -7.02
C GLY A 21 -9.88 -12.06 -6.90
N ASP A 22 -9.14 -12.03 -8.00
CA ASP A 22 -7.75 -11.53 -8.02
C ASP A 22 -7.67 -10.02 -7.77
N VAL A 23 -6.92 -9.62 -6.73
CA VAL A 23 -6.66 -8.23 -6.36
C VAL A 23 -5.16 -7.97 -6.44
N GLU A 24 -4.76 -6.83 -7.01
CA GLU A 24 -3.37 -6.39 -7.04
C GLU A 24 -3.09 -5.44 -5.86
N LEU A 25 -1.96 -5.68 -5.20
CA LEU A 25 -1.51 -4.96 -4.01
C LEU A 25 -0.27 -4.14 -4.36
N ASP A 26 -0.30 -2.83 -4.11
CA ASP A 26 0.85 -1.94 -4.32
C ASP A 26 1.19 -1.11 -3.08
N GLU A 27 2.49 -0.84 -2.90
CA GLU A 27 3.04 -0.01 -1.84
C GLU A 27 3.72 1.23 -2.45
N SER A 28 3.13 2.40 -2.20
CA SER A 28 3.62 3.69 -2.68
C SER A 28 4.10 4.58 -1.52
N TYR A 29 5.03 5.49 -1.82
CA TYR A 29 5.65 6.37 -0.81
C TYR A 29 5.68 7.83 -1.28
N PHE A 30 4.94 8.71 -0.60
CA PHE A 30 4.72 10.10 -1.01
C PHE A 30 5.23 11.12 0.01
N GLY A 31 5.17 12.41 -0.36
CA GLY A 31 5.27 13.54 0.58
C GLY A 31 6.66 13.93 1.06
N ALA A 32 7.68 13.06 0.94
CA ALA A 32 9.02 13.44 1.40
C ALA A 32 9.69 14.48 0.49
N ARG A 33 10.12 15.59 1.09
CA ARG A 33 10.99 16.56 0.42
C ARG A 33 12.33 15.90 0.09
N ARG A 34 12.84 16.14 -1.12
CA ARG A 34 14.17 15.64 -1.52
C ARG A 34 15.25 16.18 -0.57
N VAL A 35 15.96 15.27 0.10
CA VAL A 35 17.15 15.58 0.90
C VAL A 35 18.38 14.93 0.24
N ARG A 36 19.53 15.60 0.27
CA ARG A 36 20.79 15.03 -0.23
C ARG A 36 21.23 13.88 0.70
N GLY A 37 21.64 12.75 0.11
CA GLY A 37 22.02 11.54 0.86
C GLY A 37 20.97 10.44 0.74
N LYS A 38 20.03 10.38 1.69
CA LYS A 38 19.07 9.26 1.80
C LYS A 38 17.98 9.34 0.71
N ARG A 39 17.92 8.31 -0.15
CA ARG A 39 16.97 8.19 -1.28
C ARG A 39 16.18 6.88 -1.19
N GLY A 40 15.19 6.73 -2.07
CA GLY A 40 14.39 5.49 -2.16
C GLY A 40 13.35 5.38 -1.05
N ARG A 41 12.90 4.14 -0.75
CA ARG A 41 11.80 3.87 0.20
C ARG A 41 12.14 4.27 1.65
N GLY A 42 13.41 4.18 2.05
CA GLY A 42 13.86 4.51 3.41
C GLY A 42 14.14 5.99 3.69
N ALA A 43 13.78 6.91 2.77
CA ALA A 43 13.95 8.34 3.01
C ALA A 43 12.97 8.84 4.10
N TYR A 44 13.42 9.77 4.94
CA TYR A 44 12.65 10.28 6.08
C TYR A 44 11.47 11.13 5.62
N GLY A 45 10.37 11.10 6.38
CA GLY A 45 9.18 11.92 6.12
C GLY A 45 8.34 11.45 4.92
N LYS A 46 8.47 10.18 4.53
CA LYS A 46 7.61 9.57 3.51
C LYS A 46 6.32 9.08 4.15
N THR A 47 5.19 9.47 3.59
CA THR A 47 3.90 8.86 3.89
C THR A 47 3.77 7.59 3.06
N ILE A 48 3.61 6.46 3.73
CA ILE A 48 3.38 5.17 3.07
C ILE A 48 1.89 5.09 2.74
N VAL A 49 1.58 4.83 1.49
CA VAL A 49 0.21 4.65 1.01
C VAL A 49 0.12 3.26 0.41
N PHE A 50 -0.86 2.52 0.89
CA PHE A 50 -1.17 1.20 0.38
C PHE A 50 -2.31 1.28 -0.62
N GLY A 51 -2.15 0.61 -1.77
CA GLY A 51 -3.13 0.57 -2.85
C GLY A 51 -3.64 -0.85 -3.10
N LEU A 52 -4.96 -0.97 -3.23
CA LEU A 52 -5.70 -2.16 -3.65
C LEU A 52 -6.33 -1.88 -5.00
N LEU A 53 -5.84 -2.50 -6.07
CA LEU A 53 -6.42 -2.39 -7.40
C LEU A 53 -7.32 -3.61 -7.68
N LYS A 54 -8.61 -3.33 -7.90
CA LYS A 54 -9.56 -4.33 -8.40
C LYS A 54 -9.42 -4.44 -9.92
N ARG A 55 -9.41 -5.67 -10.45
CA ARG A 55 -9.57 -5.91 -11.90
C ARG A 55 -10.82 -5.20 -12.43
N GLY A 56 -10.65 -4.36 -13.44
CA GLY A 56 -11.69 -3.46 -13.94
C GLY A 56 -11.50 -1.98 -13.56
N GLY A 57 -10.36 -1.61 -12.98
CA GLY A 57 -9.86 -0.23 -12.96
C GLY A 57 -10.27 0.63 -11.75
N LYS A 58 -10.86 0.03 -10.70
CA LYS A 58 -11.11 0.74 -9.43
C LYS A 58 -9.99 0.49 -8.45
N VAL A 59 -9.40 1.57 -7.94
CA VAL A 59 -8.31 1.55 -6.95
C VAL A 59 -8.83 2.08 -5.62
N TYR A 60 -8.57 1.34 -4.54
CA TYR A 60 -8.74 1.79 -3.17
C TYR A 60 -7.37 2.08 -2.60
N THR A 61 -7.21 3.19 -1.87
CA THR A 61 -5.93 3.55 -1.25
C THR A 61 -6.11 3.96 0.18
N GLU A 62 -5.26 3.47 1.07
CA GLU A 62 -5.25 3.82 2.49
C GLU A 62 -3.85 4.28 2.92
N ILE A 63 -3.80 5.32 3.76
CA ILE A 63 -2.54 5.78 4.35
C ILE A 63 -2.20 4.84 5.49
N VAL A 64 -0.99 4.27 5.48
CA VAL A 64 -0.51 3.40 6.54
C VAL A 64 0.12 4.26 7.65
N PRO A 65 -0.37 4.19 8.91
CA PRO A 65 0.21 4.89 10.05
C PRO A 65 1.64 4.46 10.39
#